data_AF-A0A258KGJ6-F1
#
_entry.id   AF-A0A258KGJ6-F1
#
_cell.length_a   1.000
_cell.length_b   1.000
_cell.length_c   1.000
_cell.angle_alpha   90.00
_cell.angle_beta   90.00
_cell.angle_gamma   90.00
#
_symmetry.space_group_name_H-M   'P 1'
#
loop_
_entity.id
_entity.type
_entity.pdbx_description
1 polymer ?
#
loop_
_entity_poly.entity_id
_entity_poly.type
_entity_poly.pdbx_seq_one_letter_code
_entity_poly.pdbx_strand_id
1 'polypeptide(L)' 'HQDYLDGKKLMKKKDAESQQKAYDLFTQSARSFPDSYVAAKCHKYRAEILRKQGKTEEALKEEIRVKEFYPN' A
#
# COMPACT_ATOMS: atom_id res chain seq x y z
N HIS A 1 -4.07 -8.17 -11.08
CA HIS A 1 -3.32 -8.18 -9.80
C HIS A 1 -1.79 -8.15 -9.98
N GLN A 2 -1.26 -7.90 -11.19
CA GLN A 2 0.19 -7.87 -11.45
C GLN A 2 0.89 -6.76 -10.66
N ASP A 3 0.32 -5.55 -10.63
CA ASP A 3 0.86 -4.41 -9.87
C ASP A 3 1.04 -4.72 -8.38
N TYR A 4 0.07 -5.39 -7.76
CA TYR A 4 0.17 -5.85 -6.38
C TYR A 4 1.37 -6.79 -6.17
N LEU A 5 1.58 -7.74 -7.08
CA LEU A 5 2.69 -8.68 -7.00
C LEU A 5 4.03 -7.99 -7.18
N ASP A 6 4.14 -7.06 -8.12
CA ASP A 6 5.39 -6.35 -8.39
C ASP A 6 5.71 -5.35 -7.29
N GLY A 7 4.71 -4.66 -6.73
CA GLY A 7 4.86 -3.85 -5.52
C GLY A 7 5.40 -4.67 -4.35
N LYS A 8 4.86 -5.89 -4.13
CA LYS A 8 5.38 -6.80 -3.10
C LYS A 8 6.83 -7.24 -3.33
N LYS A 9 7.24 -7.44 -4.58
CA LYS A 9 8.65 -7.76 -4.88
C LYS A 9 9.56 -6.58 -4.51
N LEU A 10 9.13 -5.35 -4.83
CA LEU A 10 9.88 -4.13 -4.53
C LEU A 10 9.99 -3.85 -3.02
N MET A 11 9.01 -4.25 -2.21
CA MET A 11 9.07 -4.14 -0.75
C MET A 11 10.27 -4.87 -0.11
N LYS A 12 10.86 -5.85 -0.80
CA LYS A 12 12.08 -6.54 -0.34
C LYS A 12 13.33 -5.65 -0.41
N LYS A 13 13.29 -4.60 -1.22
CA LYS A 13 14.37 -3.64 -1.39
C LYS A 13 14.19 -2.48 -0.41
N LYS A 14 15.30 -1.96 0.11
CA LYS A 14 15.31 -0.92 1.16
C LYS A 14 15.59 0.49 0.63
N ASP A 15 15.87 0.64 -0.66
CA ASP A 15 16.13 1.94 -1.27
C ASP A 15 14.83 2.74 -1.48
N ALA A 16 14.97 4.06 -1.46
CA ALA A 16 13.84 4.99 -1.56
C ALA A 16 13.10 4.87 -2.90
N GLU A 17 13.82 4.63 -4.00
CA GLU A 17 13.23 4.50 -5.33
C GLU A 17 12.29 3.29 -5.40
N SER A 18 12.74 2.14 -4.93
CA SER A 18 11.94 0.92 -4.89
C SER A 18 10.73 1.05 -3.96
N GLN A 19 10.89 1.73 -2.82
CA GLN A 19 9.77 2.01 -1.91
C GLN A 19 8.74 2.94 -2.55
N GLN A 20 9.17 3.99 -3.25
CA GLN A 20 8.27 4.89 -3.97
C GLN A 20 7.52 4.17 -5.09
N LYS A 21 8.23 3.38 -5.90
CA LYS A 21 7.61 2.60 -6.97
C LYS A 21 6.64 1.53 -6.43
N ALA A 22 6.96 0.91 -5.30
CA ALA A 22 6.03 0.00 -4.63
C ALA A 22 4.75 0.72 -4.20
N TYR A 23 4.87 1.91 -3.63
CA TYR A 23 3.73 2.74 -3.22
C TYR A 23 2.81 3.07 -4.40
N ASP A 24 3.38 3.43 -5.55
CA ASP A 24 2.63 3.77 -6.76
C ASP A 24 1.88 2.55 -7.31
N LEU A 25 2.54 1.38 -7.37
CA LEU A 25 1.91 0.12 -7.79
C LEU A 25 0.77 -0.30 -6.85
N PHE A 26 0.93 -0.13 -5.53
CA PHE A 26 -0.15 -0.41 -4.60
C PHE A 26 -1.32 0.57 -4.75
N THR A 27 -1.03 1.84 -5.05
CA THR A 27 -2.06 2.86 -5.33
C THR A 27 -2.86 2.48 -6.58
N GLN A 28 -2.18 2.10 -7.66
CA GLN A 28 -2.82 1.64 -8.89
C GLN A 28 -3.68 0.40 -8.64
N SER A 29 -3.12 -0.62 -7.97
CA SER A 29 -3.85 -1.85 -7.69
C SER A 29 -5.07 -1.63 -6.78
N ALA A 30 -5.00 -0.74 -5.79
CA ALA A 30 -6.15 -0.42 -4.94
C ALA A 30 -7.27 0.27 -5.75
N ARG A 31 -6.92 1.16 -6.69
CA ARG A 31 -7.89 1.83 -7.58
C ARG A 31 -8.54 0.88 -8.57
N SER A 32 -7.80 -0.09 -9.09
CA SER A 32 -8.33 -1.06 -10.05
C SER A 32 -9.26 -2.11 -9.41
N PHE A 33 -9.13 -2.36 -8.10
CA PHE A 33 -9.89 -3.39 -7.40
C PHE A 33 -10.42 -2.89 -6.03
N PRO A 34 -11.19 -1.80 -6.00
CA PRO A 34 -11.48 -1.03 -4.79
C PRO A 34 -12.19 -1.83 -3.69
N ASP A 35 -13.07 -2.77 -4.03
CA ASP A 35 -13.84 -3.56 -3.05
C ASP A 35 -13.21 -4.92 -2.75
N SER A 36 -11.98 -5.15 -3.20
CA SER A 36 -11.31 -6.45 -3.05
C SER A 36 -10.45 -6.53 -1.80
N TYR A 37 -10.20 -7.76 -1.33
CA TYR A 37 -9.17 -8.01 -0.31
C TYR A 37 -7.77 -7.54 -0.76
N VAL A 38 -7.54 -7.41 -2.08
CA VAL A 38 -6.28 -6.91 -2.63
C VAL A 38 -6.13 -5.42 -2.32
N ALA A 39 -7.19 -4.62 -2.44
CA ALA A 39 -7.15 -3.20 -2.06
C ALA A 39 -6.86 -3.03 -0.57
N ALA A 40 -7.47 -3.83 0.31
CA ALA A 40 -7.13 -3.83 1.74
C ALA A 40 -5.64 -4.07 1.98
N LYS A 41 -5.05 -5.06 1.29
CA LYS A 41 -3.61 -5.37 1.40
C LYS A 41 -2.74 -4.24 0.81
N CYS A 42 -3.15 -3.63 -0.29
CA CYS A 42 -2.47 -2.47 -0.88
C CYS A 42 -2.44 -1.29 0.08
N HIS A 43 -3.57 -0.97 0.73
CA HIS A 43 -3.64 0.09 1.74
C HIS A 43 -2.73 -0.21 2.95
N LYS A 44 -2.68 -1.45 3.43
CA LYS A 44 -1.74 -1.87 4.49
C LYS A 44 -0.27 -1.66 4.09
N TYR A 45 0.12 -2.03 2.86
CA TYR A 45 1.49 -1.82 2.39
C TYR A 45 1.82 -0.34 2.17
N ARG A 46 0.86 0.46 1.70
CA ARG A 46 1.02 1.92 1.58
C ARG A 46 1.27 2.56 2.94
N ALA A 47 0.53 2.17 3.97
CA ALA A 47 0.78 2.62 5.34
C ALA A 47 2.19 2.25 5.84
N GLU A 48 2.65 1.03 5.56
CA GLU A 48 4.01 0.59 5.92
C GLU A 48 5.10 1.43 5.25
N ILE A 49 4.97 1.71 3.94
CA ILE A 49 5.92 2.54 3.21
C ILE A 49 5.93 3.97 3.75
N LEU A 50 4.76 4.55 3.97
CA LEU A 50 4.62 5.92 4.50
C LEU A 50 5.30 6.05 5.87
N ARG A 51 5.13 5.06 6.77
CA ARG A 51 5.88 5.02 8.04
C ARG A 51 7.39 4.99 7.86
N LYS A 52 7.91 4.18 6.93
CA LYS A 52 9.35 4.12 6.63
C LYS A 52 9.87 5.45 6.09
N GLN A 53 9.03 6.25 5.45
CA GLN A 53 9.34 7.60 4.97
C GLN A 53 9.15 8.70 6.03
N GLY A 54 8.75 8.36 7.26
CA GLY A 54 8.44 9.34 8.32
C GLY A 54 7.09 10.06 8.16
N LYS A 55 6.25 9.64 7.19
CA LYS A 55 4.92 10.19 6.90
C LYS A 55 3.84 9.51 7.73
N THR A 56 3.94 9.69 9.05
CA THR A 56 3.13 8.94 10.02
C THR A 56 1.64 9.29 9.93
N GLU A 57 1.29 10.54 9.68
CA GLU A 57 -0.12 10.95 9.58
C GLU A 57 -0.82 10.32 8.37
N GLU A 58 -0.16 10.29 7.21
CA GLU A 58 -0.68 9.65 6.01
C GLU A 58 -0.77 8.13 6.18
N ALA A 59 0.20 7.52 6.86
CA ALA A 59 0.13 6.10 7.19
C ALA A 59 -1.11 5.78 8.03
N LEU A 60 -1.42 6.59 9.05
CA LEU A 60 -2.60 6.42 9.89
C LEU A 60 -3.90 6.55 9.08
N LYS A 61 -3.97 7.49 8.14
CA LYS A 61 -5.14 7.63 7.24
C LYS A 61 -5.38 6.36 6.43
N GLU A 62 -4.33 5.74 5.93
CA GLU A 62 -4.40 4.47 5.18
C GLU A 62 -4.86 3.31 6.07
N GLU A 63 -4.42 3.25 7.33
CA GLU A 63 -4.86 2.22 8.29
C GLU A 63 -6.31 2.38 8.72
N ILE A 64 -6.73 3.61 9.00
CA ILE A 64 -8.14 3.91 9.29
C ILE A 64 -8.99 3.47 8.10
N ARG A 65 -8.58 3.80 6.87
CA ARG A 65 -9.29 3.34 5.67
C ARG A 65 -9.42 1.82 5.62
N VAL A 66 -8.36 1.08 5.94
CA VAL A 66 -8.43 -0.40 5.99
C VAL A 66 -9.46 -0.86 7.00
N LYS A 67 -9.46 -0.27 8.21
CA LYS A 67 -10.37 -0.63 9.29
C LYS A 67 -11.83 -0.34 8.96
N GLU A 68 -12.11 0.83 8.37
CA GLU A 68 -13.48 1.28 8.10
C GLU A 68 -14.09 0.61 6.86
N PHE A 69 -13.31 0.41 5.79
CA PHE A 69 -13.83 -0.02 4.49
C PHE A 69 -13.56 -1.49 4.17
N TYR A 70 -12.70 -2.17 4.94
CA TYR A 70 -12.39 -3.59 4.74
C TYR A 70 -12.46 -4.38 6.06
N PRO A 71 -13.58 -4.33 6.80
CA PRO A 71 -13.83 -5.23 7.92
C PRO A 71 -13.94 -6.66 7.39
N ASN A 72 -13.37 -7.62 8.13
CA ASN A 72 -13.17 -9.02 7.73
C ASN A 72 -14.35 -9.68 6.99
#